data_AF-A0A292RC61-F1
#
_entry.id   AF-A0A292RC61-F1
#
_cell.length_a   1.000
_cell.length_b   1.000
_cell.length_c   1.000
_cell.angle_alpha   90.00
_cell.angle_beta   90.00
_cell.angle_gamma   90.00
#
_symmetry.space_group_name_H-M   'P 1'
#
loop_
_entity.id
_entity.type
_entity.pdbx_description
1 polymer ?
#
loop_
_entity_poly.entity_id
_entity_poly.type
_entity_poly.pdbx_seq_one_letter_code
_entity_poly.pdbx_strand_id
1 'polypeptide(L)'
;MVSLITEKITNIPVLAPVVSTKVTTDNVNQPEFEQQSKKNYKSLLPLSMIAGGGLLIYYGVKRPSQVKLYKAMVKDRCYQIEKSVQDFSKFASDVIDSSFDKPSQYILDYRRARNFELGKHVDSIKFLPDVKSVLKFTDASFNDIRKVYDDSIKAGATPFDSFHVILSKSVLKAKDILNAKRSEKNVLCGDLTIIPPFKDGKHSDLVEESCNALSGLAGSAYSEMKRIQSKKLHGVVASQSAEMAKVILDCRKEVFGAKSALMNESFERVKRILKLSGDFKPVYANNFNLDKFSKLTKDELKPQVFPEFLDEPFQGNIYWRTVKTRDFSELKLEDIKNIFNATSPYNTVKDIGFMIDRVRLSKEFDKSLGKNNEKVYDNAIAKLEYLSVKLNDFGHKTLLKKCSADYDEVNVLVRNSMVSYIGSLSKKLGFSSIFEMDKCFSKKYPEYNNYSIKKYMEIFKENPEFYFV
;
A
#
# COMPACT_ATOMS: atom_id res chain seq x y z
N MET A 1 42.32 11.09 -13.52
CA MET A 1 41.76 10.82 -14.86
C MET A 1 40.51 9.98 -14.67
N VAL A 2 39.35 10.58 -14.90
CA VAL A 2 38.00 10.03 -14.75
C VAL A 2 37.57 9.45 -16.10
N SER A 3 36.73 8.41 -16.10
CA SER A 3 36.00 7.78 -17.23
C SER A 3 36.58 6.45 -17.74
N LEU A 4 35.87 5.33 -17.45
CA LEU A 4 35.79 4.14 -18.30
C LEU A 4 34.80 3.05 -17.80
N ILE A 5 34.11 3.21 -16.67
CA ILE A 5 33.23 2.17 -16.12
C ILE A 5 31.73 2.41 -16.41
N THR A 6 31.33 3.58 -16.92
CA THR A 6 29.90 3.93 -17.01
C THR A 6 29.17 3.48 -18.28
N GLU A 7 29.85 2.94 -19.31
CA GLU A 7 29.24 2.87 -20.65
C GLU A 7 28.81 1.47 -21.15
N LYS A 8 28.92 0.39 -20.34
CA LYS A 8 28.63 -0.98 -20.84
C LYS A 8 27.42 -1.71 -20.24
N ILE A 9 26.50 -1.02 -19.53
CA ILE A 9 25.34 -1.69 -18.90
C ILE A 9 23.98 -1.27 -19.50
N THR A 10 23.94 -0.41 -20.52
CA THR A 10 22.69 -0.11 -21.24
C THR A 10 22.73 -0.73 -22.63
N ASN A 11 22.16 -1.93 -22.77
CA ASN A 11 21.38 -2.41 -23.93
C ASN A 11 21.27 -3.93 -23.96
N ILE A 12 20.24 -4.50 -23.30
CA ILE A 12 19.60 -5.74 -23.75
C ILE A 12 18.08 -5.61 -23.46
N PRO A 13 17.19 -5.83 -24.44
CA PRO A 13 15.75 -5.60 -24.30
C PRO A 13 15.05 -6.71 -23.50
N VAL A 14 13.97 -6.31 -22.85
CA VAL A 14 13.04 -7.13 -22.06
C VAL A 14 12.27 -8.10 -22.97
N LEU A 15 12.33 -9.40 -22.67
CA LEU A 15 11.39 -10.41 -23.20
C LEU A 15 10.70 -11.12 -22.02
N ALA A 16 9.37 -11.11 -22.04
CA ALA A 16 8.48 -11.64 -21.01
C ALA A 16 8.47 -13.18 -20.96
N PRO A 17 8.18 -13.82 -19.80
CA PRO A 17 8.13 -15.27 -19.71
C PRO A 17 6.76 -15.81 -20.16
N VAL A 18 6.79 -16.82 -21.04
CA VAL A 18 5.65 -17.69 -21.35
C VAL A 18 5.69 -18.88 -20.39
N VAL A 19 4.55 -19.13 -19.75
CA VAL A 19 4.26 -20.25 -18.85
C VAL A 19 4.14 -21.55 -19.65
N SER A 20 4.72 -22.65 -19.16
CA SER A 20 4.20 -24.00 -19.46
C SER A 20 4.48 -24.97 -18.32
N THR A 21 3.40 -25.42 -17.69
CA THR A 21 3.30 -26.61 -16.84
C THR A 21 3.10 -27.84 -17.71
N LYS A 22 3.73 -28.97 -17.36
CA LYS A 22 3.04 -30.26 -17.17
C LYS A 22 3.95 -31.36 -16.57
N VAL A 23 3.36 -32.02 -15.59
CA VAL A 23 3.77 -33.25 -14.90
C VAL A 23 3.23 -34.45 -15.69
N THR A 24 3.98 -35.56 -15.80
CA THR A 24 3.46 -36.93 -15.56
C THR A 24 4.58 -37.98 -15.42
N THR A 25 4.27 -38.98 -14.60
CA THR A 25 5.06 -40.09 -14.04
C THR A 25 4.86 -41.43 -14.77
N ASP A 26 5.75 -42.38 -14.44
CA ASP A 26 5.61 -43.86 -14.34
C ASP A 26 5.61 -44.77 -15.60
N ASN A 27 6.62 -45.66 -15.72
CA ASN A 27 6.64 -47.04 -15.14
C ASN A 27 7.67 -48.00 -15.82
N VAL A 28 8.51 -48.60 -14.95
CA VAL A 28 8.93 -50.02 -14.81
C VAL A 28 9.12 -50.92 -16.05
N ASN A 29 10.34 -51.50 -16.18
CA ASN A 29 10.59 -52.96 -16.26
C ASN A 29 12.10 -53.28 -16.27
N GLN A 30 12.53 -54.22 -15.41
CA GLN A 30 13.73 -55.06 -15.54
C GLN A 30 13.26 -56.48 -15.94
N PRO A 31 14.05 -57.27 -16.70
CA PRO A 31 15.03 -58.18 -16.08
C PRO A 31 16.34 -58.43 -16.86
N GLU A 32 17.43 -58.46 -16.10
CA GLU A 32 18.48 -59.48 -15.98
C GLU A 32 19.01 -60.42 -17.12
N PHE A 33 20.35 -60.61 -17.03
CA PHE A 33 21.24 -61.70 -17.49
C PHE A 33 21.99 -61.68 -18.86
N GLU A 34 23.27 -61.28 -18.73
CA GLU A 34 24.51 -61.95 -19.17
C GLU A 34 25.21 -61.76 -20.54
N GLN A 35 26.52 -61.51 -20.38
CA GLN A 35 27.71 -61.84 -21.19
C GLN A 35 28.11 -61.01 -22.43
N GLN A 36 29.10 -60.13 -22.17
CA GLN A 36 30.34 -59.87 -22.91
C GLN A 36 30.29 -59.67 -24.44
N SER A 37 30.64 -58.46 -24.89
CA SER A 37 31.79 -58.33 -25.80
C SER A 37 32.39 -56.91 -25.79
N LYS A 38 33.72 -56.90 -25.87
CA LYS A 38 34.66 -55.77 -25.89
C LYS A 38 34.19 -54.59 -26.75
N LYS A 39 34.24 -53.37 -26.19
CA LYS A 39 34.51 -52.12 -26.95
C LYS A 39 35.00 -51.02 -26.01
N ASN A 40 36.31 -50.81 -26.03
CA ASN A 40 37.06 -49.57 -25.75
C ASN A 40 36.39 -48.52 -24.86
N TYR A 41 36.64 -48.59 -23.55
CA TYR A 41 36.60 -47.39 -22.71
C TYR A 41 37.74 -46.46 -23.15
N LYS A 42 37.44 -45.50 -24.04
CA LYS A 42 38.24 -44.28 -24.13
C LYS A 42 38.13 -43.59 -22.77
N SER A 43 39.25 -43.48 -22.06
CA SER A 43 39.33 -42.65 -20.87
C SER A 43 38.98 -41.22 -21.26
N LEU A 44 37.75 -40.80 -20.96
CA LEU A 44 37.40 -39.40 -20.91
C LEU A 44 38.12 -38.83 -19.68
N LEU A 45 39.38 -38.44 -19.88
CA LEU A 45 40.08 -37.57 -18.96
C LEU A 45 39.23 -36.29 -18.84
N PRO A 46 38.90 -35.85 -17.62
CA PRO A 46 38.05 -34.68 -17.44
C PRO A 46 38.73 -33.45 -18.05
N LEU A 47 37.97 -32.60 -18.73
CA LEU A 47 38.47 -31.37 -19.40
C LEU A 47 39.33 -30.47 -18.48
N SER A 48 39.20 -30.60 -17.16
CA SER A 48 40.06 -29.94 -16.17
C SER A 48 41.54 -30.35 -16.25
N MET A 49 41.85 -31.60 -16.61
CA MET A 49 43.23 -32.07 -16.84
C MET A 49 43.82 -31.55 -18.15
N ILE A 50 43.00 -31.36 -19.19
CA ILE A 50 43.44 -30.81 -20.48
C ILE A 50 43.71 -29.31 -20.38
N ALA A 51 42.89 -28.57 -19.62
CA ALA A 51 43.15 -27.15 -19.33
C ALA A 51 44.41 -26.94 -18.47
N GLY A 52 44.62 -27.79 -17.45
CA GLY A 52 45.85 -27.79 -16.65
C GLY A 52 47.11 -28.16 -17.46
N GLY A 53 46.99 -29.16 -18.34
CA GLY A 53 48.06 -29.56 -19.27
C GLY A 53 48.41 -28.50 -20.30
N GLY A 54 47.41 -27.78 -20.85
CA GLY A 54 47.63 -26.65 -21.77
C GLY A 54 48.33 -25.47 -21.10
N LEU A 55 48.00 -25.17 -19.84
CA LEU A 55 48.69 -24.17 -19.02
C LEU A 55 50.14 -24.58 -18.74
N LEU A 56 50.39 -25.84 -18.39
CA LEU A 56 51.74 -26.37 -18.16
C LEU A 56 52.60 -26.38 -19.43
N ILE A 57 52.02 -26.74 -20.58
CA ILE A 57 52.71 -26.69 -21.88
C ILE A 57 52.99 -25.23 -22.27
N TYR A 58 52.04 -24.31 -22.09
CA TYR A 58 52.26 -22.87 -22.33
C TYR A 58 53.37 -22.30 -21.44
N TYR A 59 53.41 -22.68 -20.15
CA TYR A 59 54.46 -22.28 -19.22
C TYR A 59 55.82 -22.90 -19.53
N GLY A 60 55.83 -24.17 -19.98
CA GLY A 60 57.04 -24.87 -20.42
C GLY A 60 57.65 -24.30 -21.71
N VAL A 61 56.81 -23.87 -22.67
CA VAL A 61 57.27 -23.36 -23.99
C VAL A 61 57.65 -21.88 -23.94
N LYS A 62 56.93 -21.02 -23.20
CA LYS A 62 57.21 -19.57 -23.18
C LYS A 62 58.13 -19.10 -22.05
N ARG A 63 58.41 -19.94 -21.03
CA ARG A 63 59.19 -19.58 -19.82
C ARG A 63 58.96 -18.13 -19.37
N PRO A 64 57.71 -17.72 -19.08
CA PRO A 64 57.44 -16.34 -18.70
C PRO A 64 58.22 -15.97 -17.44
N SER A 65 58.72 -14.73 -17.40
CA SER A 65 59.46 -14.24 -16.24
C SER A 65 58.60 -14.29 -14.98
N GLN A 66 59.25 -14.44 -13.82
CA GLN A 66 58.59 -14.50 -12.51
C GLN A 66 57.64 -13.31 -12.27
N VAL A 67 58.03 -12.12 -12.74
CA VAL A 67 57.21 -10.89 -12.69
C VAL A 67 55.93 -11.00 -13.54
N LYS A 68 55.97 -11.69 -14.68
CA LYS A 68 54.78 -11.87 -15.53
C LYS A 68 53.77 -12.84 -14.91
N LEU A 69 54.26 -13.91 -14.27
CA LEU A 69 53.44 -14.83 -13.48
C LEU A 69 52.80 -14.13 -12.29
N TYR A 70 53.59 -13.33 -11.58
CA TYR A 70 53.14 -12.50 -10.47
C TYR A 70 52.00 -11.55 -10.87
N LYS A 71 52.18 -10.77 -11.94
CA LYS A 71 51.15 -9.84 -12.43
C LYS A 71 49.85 -10.56 -12.84
N ALA A 72 49.95 -11.77 -13.39
CA ALA A 72 48.79 -12.58 -13.71
C ALA A 72 48.04 -13.05 -12.45
N MET A 73 48.77 -13.46 -11.40
CA MET A 73 48.18 -13.82 -10.11
C MET A 73 47.46 -12.63 -9.46
N VAL A 74 48.07 -11.44 -9.46
CA VAL A 74 47.43 -10.22 -8.92
C VAL A 74 46.15 -9.90 -9.70
N LYS A 75 46.19 -10.00 -11.03
CA LYS A 75 45.00 -9.77 -11.88
C LYS A 75 43.88 -10.77 -11.59
N ASP A 76 44.21 -12.04 -11.40
CA ASP A 76 43.23 -13.08 -11.03
C ASP A 76 42.58 -12.77 -9.67
N ARG A 77 43.38 -12.37 -8.67
CA ARG A 77 42.87 -11.94 -7.35
C ARG A 77 41.94 -10.73 -7.45
N CYS A 78 42.27 -9.72 -8.27
CA CYS A 78 41.37 -8.60 -8.54
C CYS A 78 40.02 -9.08 -9.10
N TYR A 79 40.06 -9.98 -10.09
CA TYR A 79 38.84 -10.55 -10.69
C TYR A 79 38.00 -11.33 -9.66
N GLN A 80 38.64 -12.10 -8.76
CA GLN A 80 37.93 -12.83 -7.71
C GLN A 80 37.25 -11.89 -6.69
N ILE A 81 37.87 -10.76 -6.35
CA ILE A 81 37.26 -9.73 -5.50
C ILE A 81 36.04 -9.10 -6.19
N GLU A 82 36.15 -8.74 -7.47
CA GLU A 82 35.04 -8.20 -8.26
C GLU A 82 33.88 -9.21 -8.39
N LYS A 83 34.21 -10.48 -8.68
CA LYS A 83 33.24 -11.57 -8.76
C LYS A 83 32.50 -11.76 -7.44
N SER A 84 33.19 -11.60 -6.31
CA SER A 84 32.56 -11.69 -4.98
C SER A 84 31.47 -10.66 -4.77
N VAL A 85 31.62 -9.43 -5.31
CA VAL A 85 30.57 -8.39 -5.28
C VAL A 85 29.37 -8.80 -6.15
N GLN A 86 29.62 -9.35 -7.35
CA GLN A 86 28.56 -9.81 -8.24
C GLN A 86 27.77 -10.97 -7.64
N ASP A 87 28.47 -11.97 -7.08
CA ASP A 87 27.86 -13.12 -6.41
C ASP A 87 27.03 -12.68 -5.19
N PHE A 88 27.55 -11.73 -4.40
CA PHE A 88 26.79 -11.14 -3.29
C PHE A 88 25.52 -10.44 -3.78
N SER A 89 25.59 -9.69 -4.88
CA SER A 89 24.42 -9.00 -5.45
C SER A 89 23.31 -9.97 -5.89
N LYS A 90 23.68 -11.10 -6.50
CA LYS A 90 22.74 -12.17 -6.87
C LYS A 90 22.12 -12.80 -5.63
N PHE A 91 22.95 -13.26 -4.70
CA PHE A 91 22.50 -13.83 -3.42
C PHE A 91 21.58 -12.86 -2.66
N ALA A 92 21.89 -11.56 -2.68
CA ALA A 92 21.07 -10.56 -2.03
C ALA A 92 19.66 -10.43 -2.64
N SER A 93 19.52 -10.69 -3.94
CA SER A 93 18.22 -10.71 -4.60
C SER A 93 17.40 -11.92 -4.14
N ASP A 94 17.99 -13.11 -4.18
CA ASP A 94 17.30 -14.36 -3.79
C ASP A 94 16.84 -14.34 -2.32
N VAL A 95 17.66 -13.80 -1.42
CA VAL A 95 17.31 -13.65 0.00
C VAL A 95 16.19 -12.64 0.19
N ILE A 96 16.18 -11.55 -0.58
CA ILE A 96 15.11 -10.56 -0.52
C ILE A 96 13.80 -11.15 -1.05
N ASP A 97 13.82 -11.78 -2.21
CA ASP A 97 12.61 -12.35 -2.81
C ASP A 97 11.96 -13.36 -1.83
N SER A 98 12.75 -14.29 -1.29
CA SER A 98 12.27 -15.29 -0.32
C SER A 98 11.90 -14.74 1.06
N SER A 99 12.52 -13.65 1.51
CA SER A 99 12.21 -13.07 2.85
C SER A 99 10.96 -12.20 2.83
N PHE A 100 10.56 -11.69 1.66
CA PHE A 100 9.48 -10.72 1.50
C PHE A 100 8.18 -11.32 0.91
N ASP A 101 8.10 -12.64 0.77
CA ASP A 101 6.87 -13.37 0.41
C ASP A 101 5.71 -13.11 1.38
N LYS A 102 6.00 -13.07 2.69
CA LYS A 102 4.97 -12.88 3.74
C LYS A 102 4.29 -11.51 3.66
N PRO A 103 5.02 -10.37 3.59
CA PRO A 103 4.42 -9.07 3.30
C PRO A 103 3.57 -9.06 2.02
N SER A 104 4.06 -9.66 0.93
CA SER A 104 3.34 -9.73 -0.34
C SER A 104 2.01 -10.49 -0.20
N GLN A 105 2.04 -11.64 0.47
CA GLN A 105 0.83 -12.42 0.74
C GLN A 105 -0.15 -11.65 1.62
N TYR A 106 0.33 -10.93 2.62
CA TYR A 106 -0.52 -10.09 3.47
C TYR A 106 -1.27 -9.01 2.67
N ILE A 107 -0.61 -8.37 1.70
CA ILE A 107 -1.25 -7.38 0.82
C ILE A 107 -2.38 -8.03 0.00
N LEU A 108 -2.13 -9.23 -0.55
CA LEU A 108 -3.12 -9.98 -1.32
C LEU A 108 -4.32 -10.40 -0.46
N ASP A 109 -4.07 -10.90 0.75
CA ASP A 109 -5.11 -11.31 1.69
C ASP A 109 -5.92 -10.09 2.16
N TYR A 110 -5.25 -8.96 2.40
CA TYR A 110 -5.91 -7.69 2.74
C TYR A 110 -6.88 -7.24 1.64
N ARG A 111 -6.46 -7.34 0.37
CA ARG A 111 -7.30 -7.02 -0.79
C ARG A 111 -8.49 -7.97 -0.90
N ARG A 112 -8.25 -9.29 -0.81
CA ARG A 112 -9.31 -10.32 -0.93
C ARG A 112 -10.37 -10.17 0.16
N ALA A 113 -9.95 -9.96 1.40
CA ALA A 113 -10.86 -9.79 2.53
C ALA A 113 -11.77 -8.55 2.41
N ARG A 114 -11.40 -7.57 1.56
CA ARG A 114 -12.14 -6.31 1.35
C ARG A 114 -12.82 -6.22 -0.01
N ASN A 115 -12.83 -7.31 -0.77
CA ASN A 115 -13.51 -7.35 -2.05
C ASN A 115 -15.02 -7.50 -1.84
N PHE A 116 -15.75 -6.38 -1.95
CA PHE A 116 -17.21 -6.38 -1.89
C PHE A 116 -17.80 -6.78 -3.25
N GLU A 117 -18.64 -7.81 -3.29
CA GLU A 117 -19.25 -8.35 -4.52
C GLU A 117 -20.38 -7.45 -5.07
N LEU A 118 -20.06 -6.19 -5.40
CA LEU A 118 -21.01 -5.15 -5.77
C LEU A 118 -22.01 -5.59 -6.86
N GLY A 119 -21.53 -6.29 -7.88
CA GLY A 119 -22.37 -6.77 -9.00
C GLY A 119 -23.56 -7.60 -8.52
N LYS A 120 -23.34 -8.54 -7.59
CA LYS A 120 -24.41 -9.40 -7.06
C LYS A 120 -25.46 -8.60 -6.31
N HIS A 121 -25.05 -7.61 -5.52
CA HIS A 121 -25.99 -6.77 -4.78
C HIS A 121 -26.80 -5.86 -5.71
N VAL A 122 -26.14 -5.21 -6.68
CA VAL A 122 -26.82 -4.36 -7.68
C VAL A 122 -27.81 -5.17 -8.50
N ASP A 123 -27.40 -6.34 -8.99
CA ASP A 123 -28.27 -7.21 -9.78
C ASP A 123 -29.45 -7.72 -8.95
N SER A 124 -29.24 -8.05 -7.68
CA SER A 124 -30.34 -8.42 -6.78
C SER A 124 -31.39 -7.29 -6.70
N ILE A 125 -30.97 -6.04 -6.50
CA ILE A 125 -31.90 -4.89 -6.39
C ILE A 125 -32.74 -4.71 -7.66
N LYS A 126 -32.16 -4.90 -8.86
CA LYS A 126 -32.86 -4.74 -10.15
C LYS A 126 -34.14 -5.57 -10.26
N PHE A 127 -34.13 -6.76 -9.65
CA PHE A 127 -35.19 -7.76 -9.80
C PHE A 127 -36.12 -7.87 -8.59
N LEU A 128 -35.91 -7.11 -7.51
CA LEU A 128 -36.78 -7.17 -6.33
C LEU A 128 -38.21 -6.72 -6.64
N PRO A 129 -39.26 -7.49 -6.27
CA PRO A 129 -40.61 -7.28 -6.77
C PRO A 129 -41.31 -6.04 -6.19
N ASP A 130 -40.97 -5.63 -4.98
CA ASP A 130 -41.66 -4.59 -4.23
C ASP A 130 -40.69 -3.64 -3.50
N VAL A 131 -41.18 -2.46 -3.13
CA VAL A 131 -40.37 -1.40 -2.50
C VAL A 131 -39.83 -1.82 -1.13
N LYS A 132 -40.63 -2.55 -0.32
CA LYS A 132 -40.20 -2.97 1.02
C LYS A 132 -38.99 -3.90 0.93
N SER A 133 -39.01 -4.82 -0.02
CA SER A 133 -37.88 -5.71 -0.31
C SER A 133 -36.65 -4.92 -0.78
N VAL A 134 -36.83 -3.91 -1.64
CA VAL A 134 -35.74 -3.01 -2.05
C VAL A 134 -35.11 -2.33 -0.83
N LEU A 135 -35.91 -1.66 0.01
CA LEU A 135 -35.39 -0.96 1.20
C LEU A 135 -34.59 -1.91 2.11
N LYS A 136 -35.17 -3.06 2.45
CA LYS A 136 -34.51 -4.06 3.32
C LYS A 136 -33.20 -4.56 2.73
N PHE A 137 -33.18 -4.86 1.43
CA PHE A 137 -31.98 -5.35 0.78
C PHE A 137 -30.90 -4.27 0.66
N THR A 138 -31.29 -3.02 0.40
CA THR A 138 -30.39 -1.87 0.40
C THR A 138 -29.77 -1.68 1.79
N ASP A 139 -30.56 -1.71 2.85
CA ASP A 139 -30.08 -1.58 4.23
C ASP A 139 -29.13 -2.72 4.62
N ALA A 140 -29.48 -3.97 4.27
CA ALA A 140 -28.60 -5.12 4.45
C ALA A 140 -27.28 -4.95 3.69
N SER A 141 -27.33 -4.51 2.43
CA SER A 141 -26.12 -4.30 1.61
C SER A 141 -25.22 -3.18 2.16
N PHE A 142 -25.80 -2.12 2.72
CA PHE A 142 -25.03 -1.08 3.42
C PHE A 142 -24.35 -1.63 4.68
N ASN A 143 -25.01 -2.52 5.41
CA ASN A 143 -24.41 -3.22 6.56
C ASN A 143 -23.31 -4.20 6.13
N ASP A 144 -23.47 -4.88 5.00
CA ASP A 144 -22.46 -5.80 4.47
C ASP A 144 -21.21 -5.04 3.99
N ILE A 145 -21.38 -3.92 3.28
CA ILE A 145 -20.27 -2.99 2.99
C ILE A 145 -19.59 -2.65 4.32
N ARG A 146 -20.36 -2.18 5.31
CA ARG A 146 -19.79 -1.78 6.59
C ARG A 146 -18.96 -2.90 7.23
N LYS A 147 -19.47 -4.13 7.32
CA LYS A 147 -18.75 -5.27 7.90
C LYS A 147 -17.44 -5.58 7.16
N VAL A 148 -17.49 -5.66 5.83
CA VAL A 148 -16.32 -5.96 4.98
C VAL A 148 -15.18 -4.96 5.21
N TYR A 149 -15.51 -3.69 5.48
CA TYR A 149 -14.51 -2.64 5.67
C TYR A 149 -14.20 -2.32 7.15
N ASP A 150 -15.13 -2.53 8.09
CA ASP A 150 -14.99 -2.18 9.52
C ASP A 150 -14.45 -3.33 10.40
N ASP A 151 -14.72 -4.61 10.09
CA ASP A 151 -14.48 -5.77 10.99
C ASP A 151 -13.00 -6.03 11.35
N SER A 152 -12.08 -5.26 10.78
CA SER A 152 -10.63 -5.41 10.95
C SER A 152 -9.96 -4.23 11.65
N ILE A 153 -10.71 -3.20 12.04
CA ILE A 153 -10.16 -2.00 12.67
C ILE A 153 -10.02 -2.25 14.17
N LYS A 154 -8.79 -2.57 14.59
CA LYS A 154 -8.45 -2.63 16.02
C LYS A 154 -8.27 -1.20 16.55
N ALA A 155 -8.75 -0.94 17.76
CA ALA A 155 -8.52 0.34 18.43
C ALA A 155 -7.02 0.64 18.49
N GLY A 156 -6.60 1.80 17.97
CA GLY A 156 -5.24 2.30 18.07
C GLY A 156 -4.22 1.81 17.02
N ALA A 157 -4.55 0.83 16.18
CA ALA A 157 -3.63 0.36 15.13
C ALA A 157 -4.27 0.45 13.74
N THR A 158 -3.60 1.11 12.81
CA THR A 158 -4.03 1.18 11.42
C THR A 158 -3.69 -0.12 10.68
N PRO A 159 -4.38 -0.42 9.56
CA PRO A 159 -3.98 -1.48 8.64
C PRO A 159 -2.50 -1.44 8.24
N PHE A 160 -1.96 -0.24 8.11
CA PHE A 160 -0.59 -0.01 7.69
C PHE A 160 0.40 -0.31 8.83
N ASP A 161 0.07 0.02 10.08
CA ASP A 161 0.89 -0.35 11.24
C ASP A 161 1.04 -1.86 11.36
N SER A 162 -0.07 -2.58 11.20
CA SER A 162 -0.08 -4.05 11.22
C SER A 162 0.80 -4.64 10.11
N PHE A 163 0.74 -4.06 8.91
CA PHE A 163 1.62 -4.43 7.80
C PHE A 163 3.09 -4.11 8.09
N HIS A 164 3.39 -2.95 8.70
CA HIS A 164 4.76 -2.52 8.95
C HIS A 164 5.49 -3.40 9.98
N VAL A 165 4.75 -3.99 10.93
CA VAL A 165 5.29 -5.02 11.84
C VAL A 165 5.75 -6.25 11.05
N ILE A 166 4.97 -6.72 10.08
CA ILE A 166 5.30 -7.87 9.23
C ILE A 166 6.50 -7.52 8.33
N LEU A 167 6.51 -6.32 7.76
CA LEU A 167 7.57 -5.81 6.92
C LEU A 167 8.90 -5.73 7.69
N SER A 168 8.88 -5.16 8.90
CA SER A 168 10.07 -5.00 9.75
C SER A 168 10.66 -6.33 10.18
N LYS A 169 9.83 -7.34 10.49
CA LYS A 169 10.31 -8.71 10.77
C LYS A 169 11.02 -9.32 9.55
N SER A 170 10.49 -9.07 8.35
CA SER A 170 11.07 -9.55 7.09
C SER A 170 12.40 -8.86 6.79
N VAL A 171 12.49 -7.54 7.04
CA VAL A 171 13.73 -6.77 6.93
C VAL A 171 14.81 -7.28 7.88
N LEU A 172 14.48 -7.51 9.16
CA LEU A 172 15.43 -8.03 10.14
C LEU A 172 15.98 -9.39 9.71
N LYS A 173 15.09 -10.32 9.35
CA LYS A 173 15.48 -11.64 8.85
C LYS A 173 16.42 -11.56 7.64
N ALA A 174 16.08 -10.74 6.64
CA ALA A 174 16.92 -10.57 5.46
C ALA A 174 18.27 -9.92 5.82
N LYS A 175 18.28 -8.89 6.67
CA LYS A 175 19.50 -8.20 7.11
C LYS A 175 20.49 -9.16 7.78
N ASP A 176 20.01 -10.04 8.64
CA ASP A 176 20.88 -10.98 9.36
C ASP A 176 21.59 -11.94 8.40
N ILE A 177 20.84 -12.52 7.45
CA ILE A 177 21.38 -13.42 6.41
C ILE A 177 22.39 -12.68 5.52
N LEU A 178 22.05 -11.46 5.09
CA LEU A 178 22.91 -10.65 4.22
C LEU A 178 24.17 -10.18 4.93
N ASN A 179 24.08 -9.80 6.20
CA ASN A 179 25.24 -9.41 7.01
C ASN A 179 26.19 -10.59 7.20
N ALA A 180 25.67 -11.79 7.50
CA ALA A 180 26.47 -13.00 7.61
C ALA A 180 27.21 -13.30 6.30
N LYS A 181 26.51 -13.25 5.15
CA LYS A 181 27.12 -13.51 3.84
C LYS A 181 28.14 -12.43 3.45
N ARG A 182 27.88 -11.17 3.78
CA ARG A 182 28.81 -10.07 3.54
C ARG A 182 30.09 -10.25 4.36
N SER A 183 29.98 -10.64 5.62
CA SER A 183 31.14 -10.92 6.48
C SER A 183 31.96 -12.10 5.96
N GLU A 184 31.32 -13.20 5.53
CA GLU A 184 31.99 -14.33 4.87
C GLU A 184 32.78 -13.86 3.64
N LYS A 185 32.15 -13.09 2.75
CA LYS A 185 32.80 -12.55 1.55
C LYS A 185 33.91 -11.55 1.87
N ASN A 186 33.77 -10.77 2.95
CA ASN A 186 34.82 -9.84 3.39
C ASN A 186 36.09 -10.57 3.80
N VAL A 187 35.96 -11.67 4.56
CA VAL A 187 37.10 -12.52 4.94
C VAL A 187 37.76 -13.10 3.70
N LEU A 188 36.98 -13.68 2.78
CA LEU A 188 37.50 -14.21 1.51
C LEU A 188 38.24 -13.15 0.67
N CYS A 189 37.71 -11.93 0.58
CA CYS A 189 38.39 -10.83 -0.09
C CYS A 189 39.68 -10.41 0.64
N GLY A 190 39.69 -10.45 1.98
CA GLY A 190 40.86 -10.17 2.80
C GLY A 190 41.99 -11.17 2.58
N ASP A 191 41.67 -12.47 2.49
CA ASP A 191 42.68 -13.50 2.21
C ASP A 191 43.36 -13.29 0.85
N LEU A 192 42.63 -12.74 -0.13
CA LEU A 192 43.17 -12.43 -1.45
C LEU A 192 44.17 -11.26 -1.45
N THR A 193 44.22 -10.44 -0.39
CA THR A 193 45.17 -9.32 -0.29
C THR A 193 46.56 -9.77 0.16
N ILE A 194 46.68 -10.96 0.76
CA ILE A 194 47.94 -11.49 1.29
C ILE A 194 48.76 -12.11 0.16
N ILE A 195 49.78 -11.38 -0.31
CA ILE A 195 50.66 -11.83 -1.40
C ILE A 195 51.95 -12.43 -0.80
N PRO A 196 52.38 -13.63 -1.23
CA PRO A 196 53.64 -14.20 -0.78
C PRO A 196 54.85 -13.41 -1.36
N PRO A 197 55.91 -13.19 -0.57
CA PRO A 197 57.11 -12.52 -1.05
C PRO A 197 57.90 -13.40 -2.03
N PHE A 198 58.69 -12.77 -2.90
CA PHE A 198 59.68 -13.48 -3.70
C PHE A 198 60.76 -14.08 -2.79
N LYS A 199 61.24 -15.31 -3.10
CA LYS A 199 62.21 -16.06 -2.28
C LYS A 199 63.49 -15.28 -1.94
N ASP A 200 63.93 -14.42 -2.85
CA ASP A 200 65.19 -13.67 -2.71
C ASP A 200 64.97 -12.23 -2.19
N GLY A 201 63.74 -11.85 -1.80
CA GLY A 201 63.39 -10.48 -1.43
C GLY A 201 63.38 -9.46 -2.58
N LYS A 202 63.76 -9.87 -3.80
CA LYS A 202 63.72 -9.03 -5.01
C LYS A 202 62.29 -8.59 -5.32
N HIS A 203 62.12 -7.33 -5.72
CA HIS A 203 60.82 -6.71 -6.05
C HIS A 203 59.86 -6.51 -4.84
N SER A 204 60.39 -6.22 -3.65
CA SER A 204 59.60 -5.85 -2.45
C SER A 204 58.55 -4.77 -2.75
N ASP A 205 58.95 -3.72 -3.48
CA ASP A 205 58.10 -2.56 -3.75
C ASP A 205 56.89 -2.95 -4.61
N LEU A 206 57.08 -3.89 -5.55
CA LEU A 206 55.99 -4.42 -6.39
C LEU A 206 55.00 -5.26 -5.56
N VAL A 207 55.52 -6.01 -4.57
CA VAL A 207 54.69 -6.78 -3.63
C VAL A 207 53.88 -5.84 -2.77
N GLU A 208 54.51 -4.82 -2.19
CA GLU A 208 53.86 -3.80 -1.37
C GLU A 208 52.78 -3.03 -2.14
N GLU A 209 53.10 -2.54 -3.34
CA GLU A 209 52.14 -1.83 -4.21
C GLU A 209 50.92 -2.69 -4.54
N SER A 210 51.14 -3.98 -4.83
CA SER A 210 50.05 -4.90 -5.15
C SER A 210 49.20 -5.27 -3.93
N CYS A 211 49.82 -5.46 -2.76
CA CYS A 211 49.12 -5.68 -1.49
C CYS A 211 48.24 -4.47 -1.15
N ASN A 212 48.76 -3.25 -1.32
CA ASN A 212 48.03 -2.02 -1.08
C ASN A 212 46.85 -1.88 -2.07
N ALA A 213 47.07 -2.15 -3.35
CA ALA A 213 46.01 -2.12 -4.38
C ALA A 213 44.90 -3.15 -4.10
N LEU A 214 45.25 -4.39 -3.76
CA LEU A 214 44.27 -5.42 -3.43
C LEU A 214 43.52 -5.11 -2.13
N SER A 215 44.21 -4.56 -1.13
CA SER A 215 43.57 -4.12 0.12
C SER A 215 42.57 -2.99 -0.12
N GLY A 216 42.94 -2.00 -0.95
CA GLY A 216 42.02 -0.94 -1.37
C GLY A 216 40.81 -1.48 -2.14
N LEU A 217 41.01 -2.48 -3.01
CA LEU A 217 39.93 -3.11 -3.76
C LEU A 217 39.01 -3.94 -2.85
N ALA A 218 39.56 -4.71 -1.91
CA ALA A 218 38.79 -5.49 -0.94
C ALA A 218 37.93 -4.59 -0.02
N GLY A 219 38.51 -3.49 0.49
CA GLY A 219 37.76 -2.49 1.27
C GLY A 219 36.65 -1.82 0.46
N SER A 220 36.92 -1.52 -0.82
CA SER A 220 35.91 -0.99 -1.75
C SER A 220 34.80 -2.00 -2.03
N ALA A 221 35.15 -3.28 -2.21
CA ALA A 221 34.19 -4.36 -2.43
C ALA A 221 33.25 -4.56 -1.24
N TYR A 222 33.75 -4.54 -0.01
CA TYR A 222 32.92 -4.62 1.20
C TYR A 222 31.93 -3.45 1.29
N SER A 223 32.42 -2.23 1.05
CA SER A 223 31.60 -1.01 1.04
C SER A 223 30.52 -1.07 -0.04
N GLU A 224 30.86 -1.59 -1.21
CA GLU A 224 29.93 -1.79 -2.32
C GLU A 224 28.87 -2.85 -2.01
N MET A 225 29.23 -3.99 -1.41
CA MET A 225 28.26 -4.99 -0.95
C MET A 225 27.30 -4.40 0.08
N LYS A 226 27.80 -3.60 1.03
CA LYS A 226 26.96 -2.89 2.01
C LYS A 226 26.00 -1.92 1.32
N ARG A 227 26.47 -1.19 0.31
CA ARG A 227 25.64 -0.28 -0.50
C ARG A 227 24.56 -1.04 -1.27
N ILE A 228 24.90 -2.16 -1.92
CA ILE A 228 23.98 -3.03 -2.65
C ILE A 228 22.89 -3.55 -1.71
N GLN A 229 23.27 -4.08 -0.54
CA GLN A 229 22.33 -4.56 0.48
C GLN A 229 21.36 -3.46 0.90
N SER A 230 21.87 -2.27 1.28
CA SER A 230 21.02 -1.15 1.71
C SER A 230 20.07 -0.69 0.59
N LYS A 231 20.58 -0.56 -0.64
CA LYS A 231 19.78 -0.13 -1.79
C LYS A 231 18.66 -1.11 -2.11
N LYS A 232 18.95 -2.42 -2.15
CA LYS A 232 17.94 -3.44 -2.47
C LYS A 232 16.89 -3.57 -1.36
N LEU A 233 17.31 -3.59 -0.09
CA LEU A 233 16.38 -3.64 1.04
C LEU A 233 15.48 -2.41 1.11
N HIS A 234 16.03 -1.21 0.88
CA HIS A 234 15.23 0.00 0.84
C HIS A 234 14.23 -0.03 -0.32
N GLY A 235 14.66 -0.47 -1.51
CA GLY A 235 13.79 -0.59 -2.68
C GLY A 235 12.59 -1.52 -2.48
N VAL A 236 12.80 -2.71 -1.91
CA VAL A 236 11.69 -3.65 -1.66
C VAL A 236 10.74 -3.14 -0.58
N VAL A 237 11.26 -2.52 0.49
CA VAL A 237 10.45 -1.91 1.56
C VAL A 237 9.59 -0.79 0.99
N ALA A 238 10.17 0.13 0.21
CA ALA A 238 9.44 1.22 -0.42
C ALA A 238 8.36 0.69 -1.38
N SER A 239 8.70 -0.30 -2.22
CA SER A 239 7.78 -0.92 -3.18
C SER A 239 6.57 -1.54 -2.48
N GLN A 240 6.78 -2.36 -1.45
CA GLN A 240 5.69 -3.03 -0.76
C GLN A 240 4.86 -2.08 0.12
N SER A 241 5.49 -1.09 0.74
CA SER A 241 4.78 -0.01 1.43
C SER A 241 3.87 0.76 0.47
N ALA A 242 4.36 1.10 -0.73
CA ALA A 242 3.56 1.76 -1.75
C ALA A 242 2.41 0.88 -2.27
N GLU A 243 2.64 -0.42 -2.44
CA GLU A 243 1.58 -1.34 -2.86
C GLU A 243 0.48 -1.47 -1.79
N MET A 244 0.85 -1.69 -0.52
CA MET A 244 -0.11 -1.77 0.58
C MET A 244 -0.92 -0.47 0.70
N ALA A 245 -0.24 0.67 0.63
CA ALA A 245 -0.86 1.99 0.62
C ALA A 245 -1.90 2.13 -0.48
N LYS A 246 -1.53 1.76 -1.71
CA LYS A 246 -2.44 1.77 -2.87
C LYS A 246 -3.67 0.90 -2.61
N VAL A 247 -3.49 -0.33 -2.12
CA VAL A 247 -4.62 -1.23 -1.83
C VAL A 247 -5.57 -0.64 -0.80
N ILE A 248 -5.05 -0.05 0.28
CA ILE A 248 -5.91 0.59 1.29
C ILE A 248 -6.72 1.74 0.65
N LEU A 249 -6.10 2.53 -0.23
CA LEU A 249 -6.77 3.64 -0.91
C LEU A 249 -7.83 3.20 -1.90
N ASP A 250 -7.53 2.16 -2.68
CA ASP A 250 -8.46 1.61 -3.64
C ASP A 250 -9.68 1.02 -2.91
N CYS A 251 -9.47 0.27 -1.83
CA CYS A 251 -10.54 -0.22 -0.96
C CYS A 251 -11.42 0.94 -0.43
N ARG A 252 -10.82 2.06 0.01
CA ARG A 252 -11.58 3.21 0.51
C ARG A 252 -12.44 3.87 -0.57
N LYS A 253 -11.92 4.00 -1.79
CA LYS A 253 -12.69 4.55 -2.92
C LYS A 253 -13.82 3.61 -3.33
N GLU A 254 -13.58 2.31 -3.29
CA GLU A 254 -14.57 1.27 -3.58
C GLU A 254 -15.76 1.33 -2.62
N VAL A 255 -15.57 1.66 -1.33
CA VAL A 255 -16.66 1.86 -0.36
C VAL A 255 -17.67 2.90 -0.88
N PHE A 256 -17.19 4.09 -1.23
CA PHE A 256 -18.07 5.17 -1.69
C PHE A 256 -18.72 4.82 -3.03
N GLY A 257 -17.96 4.20 -3.94
CA GLY A 257 -18.45 3.71 -5.23
C GLY A 257 -19.56 2.66 -5.08
N ALA A 258 -19.39 1.72 -4.15
CA ALA A 258 -20.36 0.68 -3.84
C ALA A 258 -21.66 1.28 -3.25
N LYS A 259 -21.54 2.14 -2.23
CA LYS A 259 -22.70 2.86 -1.65
C LYS A 259 -23.46 3.66 -2.72
N SER A 260 -22.73 4.35 -3.59
CA SER A 260 -23.29 5.12 -4.71
C SER A 260 -24.06 4.25 -5.69
N ALA A 261 -23.46 3.13 -6.15
CA ALA A 261 -24.08 2.21 -7.09
C ALA A 261 -25.34 1.56 -6.51
N LEU A 262 -25.30 1.11 -5.26
CA LEU A 262 -26.48 0.59 -4.56
C LEU A 262 -27.58 1.63 -4.45
N MET A 263 -27.24 2.88 -4.13
CA MET A 263 -28.23 3.95 -4.00
C MET A 263 -28.88 4.28 -5.33
N ASN A 264 -28.08 4.41 -6.40
CA ASN A 264 -28.57 4.67 -7.75
C ASN A 264 -29.55 3.57 -8.19
N GLU A 265 -29.19 2.30 -8.02
CA GLU A 265 -30.08 1.19 -8.39
C GLU A 265 -31.33 1.14 -7.51
N SER A 266 -31.22 1.43 -6.21
CA SER A 266 -32.38 1.48 -5.30
C SER A 266 -33.37 2.55 -5.74
N PHE A 267 -32.91 3.76 -6.07
CA PHE A 267 -33.75 4.84 -6.58
C PHE A 267 -34.40 4.48 -7.91
N GLU A 268 -33.63 3.92 -8.84
CA GLU A 268 -34.16 3.47 -10.14
C GLU A 268 -35.25 2.41 -9.97
N ARG A 269 -35.03 1.43 -9.08
CA ARG A 269 -36.01 0.37 -8.82
C ARG A 269 -37.27 0.90 -8.17
N VAL A 270 -37.15 1.70 -7.11
CA VAL A 270 -38.32 2.30 -6.43
C VAL A 270 -39.11 3.21 -7.37
N LYS A 271 -38.41 4.03 -8.17
CA LYS A 271 -39.03 4.88 -9.19
C LYS A 271 -39.89 4.07 -10.17
N ARG A 272 -39.40 2.92 -10.64
CA ARG A 272 -40.16 2.03 -11.54
C ARG A 272 -41.38 1.41 -10.85
N ILE A 273 -41.22 0.90 -9.63
CA ILE A 273 -42.31 0.24 -8.89
C ILE A 273 -43.44 1.23 -8.57
N LEU A 274 -43.08 2.43 -8.10
CA LEU A 274 -44.04 3.46 -7.67
C LEU A 274 -44.43 4.44 -8.78
N LYS A 275 -43.88 4.30 -9.99
CA LYS A 275 -44.08 5.20 -11.13
C LYS A 275 -43.81 6.68 -10.79
N LEU A 276 -42.71 6.94 -10.08
CA LEU A 276 -42.32 8.28 -9.66
C LEU A 276 -41.76 9.10 -10.82
N SER A 277 -41.70 10.43 -10.63
CA SER A 277 -41.11 11.37 -11.59
C SER A 277 -39.66 11.02 -11.96
N GLY A 278 -39.25 11.38 -13.18
CA GLY A 278 -37.86 11.28 -13.63
C GLY A 278 -36.86 12.07 -12.79
N ASP A 279 -37.33 13.10 -12.07
CA ASP A 279 -36.50 13.92 -11.18
C ASP A 279 -36.24 13.27 -9.81
N PHE A 280 -36.90 12.14 -9.52
CA PHE A 280 -36.63 11.37 -8.31
C PHE A 280 -35.30 10.62 -8.42
N LYS A 281 -34.23 11.32 -8.03
CA LYS A 281 -32.85 10.85 -8.07
C LYS A 281 -32.18 10.98 -6.70
N PRO A 282 -31.13 10.20 -6.43
CA PRO A 282 -30.35 10.34 -5.20
C PRO A 282 -29.67 11.70 -5.11
N VAL A 283 -29.46 12.18 -3.88
CA VAL A 283 -28.83 13.47 -3.57
C VAL A 283 -27.57 13.34 -2.71
N TYR A 284 -27.05 12.13 -2.49
CA TYR A 284 -25.86 11.90 -1.65
C TYR A 284 -24.62 12.71 -2.08
N ALA A 285 -24.53 13.09 -3.36
CA ALA A 285 -23.44 13.87 -3.91
C ALA A 285 -23.70 15.39 -3.93
N ASN A 286 -24.89 15.83 -3.51
CA ASN A 286 -25.26 17.25 -3.56
C ASN A 286 -24.61 18.04 -2.42
N ASN A 287 -24.36 19.32 -2.70
CA ASN A 287 -24.06 20.29 -1.66
C ASN A 287 -25.38 20.73 -1.02
N PHE A 288 -25.61 20.36 0.23
CA PHE A 288 -26.80 20.76 0.98
C PHE A 288 -26.72 22.22 1.42
N ASN A 289 -27.89 22.83 1.64
CA ASN A 289 -28.03 24.17 2.18
C ASN A 289 -28.97 24.16 3.40
N LEU A 290 -29.21 25.33 4.00
CA LEU A 290 -30.03 25.44 5.21
C LEU A 290 -31.47 25.89 4.92
N ASP A 291 -31.91 25.89 3.66
CA ASP A 291 -33.20 26.46 3.25
C ASP A 291 -34.40 25.67 3.78
N LYS A 292 -34.27 24.35 3.90
CA LYS A 292 -35.32 23.52 4.51
C LYS A 292 -35.29 23.62 6.02
N PHE A 293 -34.09 23.65 6.60
CA PHE A 293 -33.91 23.77 8.04
C PHE A 293 -34.46 25.09 8.59
N SER A 294 -34.26 26.21 7.89
CA SER A 294 -34.75 27.53 8.30
C SER A 294 -36.27 27.66 8.32
N LYS A 295 -36.98 26.75 7.64
CA LYS A 295 -38.45 26.70 7.61
C LYS A 295 -39.05 25.86 8.74
N LEU A 296 -38.23 25.14 9.49
CA LEU A 296 -38.70 24.33 10.62
C LEU A 296 -39.18 25.22 11.78
N THR A 297 -40.31 24.86 12.36
CA THR A 297 -40.84 25.47 13.58
C THR A 297 -40.02 25.04 14.80
N LYS A 298 -40.16 25.78 15.92
CA LYS A 298 -39.48 25.44 17.18
C LYS A 298 -39.77 24.03 17.67
N ASP A 299 -41.01 23.54 17.50
CA ASP A 299 -41.36 22.18 17.91
C ASP A 299 -40.79 21.12 16.96
N GLU A 300 -40.62 21.44 15.68
CA GLU A 300 -39.97 20.54 14.72
C GLU A 300 -38.46 20.41 14.96
N LEU A 301 -37.83 21.37 15.65
CA LEU A 301 -36.41 21.32 16.02
C LEU A 301 -36.11 20.43 17.24
N LYS A 302 -37.11 20.17 18.09
CA LYS A 302 -36.99 19.33 19.29
C LYS A 302 -36.70 17.86 18.96
N PRO A 303 -36.23 17.05 19.94
CA PRO A 303 -36.12 15.60 19.81
C PRO A 303 -37.43 14.95 19.31
N GLN A 304 -37.32 13.96 18.43
CA GLN A 304 -38.47 13.29 17.83
C GLN A 304 -38.31 11.76 17.91
N VAL A 305 -39.43 11.08 18.12
CA VAL A 305 -39.50 9.61 18.03
C VAL A 305 -39.79 9.23 16.58
N PHE A 306 -38.94 8.38 16.02
CA PHE A 306 -39.09 7.85 14.67
C PHE A 306 -39.77 6.48 14.70
N PRO A 307 -40.53 6.12 13.65
CA PRO A 307 -41.01 4.76 13.47
C PRO A 307 -39.86 3.75 13.48
N GLU A 308 -40.09 2.56 14.04
CA GLU A 308 -39.04 1.55 14.24
C GLU A 308 -38.30 1.18 12.94
N PHE A 309 -39.04 0.97 11.84
CA PHE A 309 -38.44 0.64 10.54
C PHE A 309 -37.57 1.77 9.95
N LEU A 310 -37.71 3.01 10.42
CA LEU A 310 -36.83 4.13 10.07
C LEU A 310 -35.62 4.22 11.01
N ASP A 311 -35.76 3.78 12.27
CA ASP A 311 -34.71 3.85 13.29
C ASP A 311 -33.72 2.68 13.21
N GLU A 312 -34.22 1.46 13.00
CA GLU A 312 -33.45 0.21 12.88
C GLU A 312 -32.26 0.33 11.90
N PRO A 313 -32.43 0.87 10.68
CA PRO A 313 -31.36 0.87 9.68
C PRO A 313 -30.20 1.84 9.99
N PHE A 314 -30.38 2.72 10.98
CA PHE A 314 -29.39 3.72 11.41
C PHE A 314 -28.96 3.53 12.87
N GLN A 315 -29.34 2.43 13.51
CA GLN A 315 -29.02 2.16 14.90
C GLN A 315 -27.50 2.24 15.14
N GLY A 316 -27.10 2.99 16.17
CA GLY A 316 -25.70 3.21 16.52
C GLY A 316 -24.96 4.27 15.69
N ASN A 317 -25.56 4.84 14.64
CA ASN A 317 -24.97 5.96 13.90
C ASN A 317 -25.06 7.27 14.73
N ILE A 318 -23.95 7.99 14.84
CA ILE A 318 -23.88 9.22 15.66
C ILE A 318 -24.73 10.36 15.11
N TYR A 319 -24.83 10.50 13.79
CA TYR A 319 -25.63 11.54 13.16
C TYR A 319 -27.12 11.26 13.39
N TRP A 320 -27.54 10.01 13.21
CA TRP A 320 -28.92 9.61 13.47
C TRP A 320 -29.30 9.77 14.94
N ARG A 321 -28.43 9.33 15.85
CA ARG A 321 -28.59 9.55 17.29
C ARG A 321 -28.78 11.03 17.60
N THR A 322 -27.99 11.90 17.00
CA THR A 322 -28.09 13.36 17.19
C THR A 322 -29.45 13.88 16.75
N VAL A 323 -29.92 13.49 15.55
CA VAL A 323 -31.25 13.86 15.02
C VAL A 323 -32.39 13.45 15.97
N LYS A 324 -32.27 12.27 16.59
CA LYS A 324 -33.26 11.71 17.51
C LYS A 324 -33.26 12.39 18.88
N THR A 325 -32.09 12.68 19.45
CA THR A 325 -31.98 13.01 20.88
C THR A 325 -31.66 14.47 21.19
N ARG A 326 -31.25 15.29 20.21
CA ARG A 326 -30.85 16.68 20.47
C ARG A 326 -31.91 17.67 20.00
N ASP A 327 -32.00 18.78 20.74
CA ASP A 327 -32.73 19.97 20.30
C ASP A 327 -31.83 20.79 19.37
N PHE A 328 -32.28 20.99 18.13
CA PHE A 328 -31.53 21.71 17.12
C PHE A 328 -31.62 23.24 17.26
N SER A 329 -32.54 23.75 18.08
CA SER A 329 -32.63 25.18 18.39
C SER A 329 -31.55 25.65 19.36
N GLU A 330 -30.96 24.73 20.13
CA GLU A 330 -29.97 25.03 21.18
C GLU A 330 -28.56 24.53 20.83
N LEU A 331 -28.37 23.97 19.63
CA LEU A 331 -27.15 23.26 19.25
C LEU A 331 -25.96 24.23 19.13
N LYS A 332 -24.96 24.08 20.00
CA LYS A 332 -23.78 24.97 20.06
C LYS A 332 -22.62 24.43 19.24
N LEU A 333 -21.62 25.29 19.02
CA LEU A 333 -20.37 24.89 18.34
C LEU A 333 -19.66 23.73 19.05
N GLU A 334 -19.72 23.68 20.38
CA GLU A 334 -19.11 22.58 21.15
C GLU A 334 -19.82 21.24 20.89
N ASP A 335 -21.14 21.24 20.67
CA ASP A 335 -21.86 20.03 20.27
C ASP A 335 -21.42 19.56 18.87
N ILE A 336 -21.31 20.48 17.91
CA ILE A 336 -20.80 20.18 16.56
C ILE A 336 -19.40 19.57 16.62
N LYS A 337 -18.51 20.15 17.44
CA LYS A 337 -17.17 19.63 17.69
C LYS A 337 -17.20 18.23 18.30
N ASN A 338 -18.05 17.99 19.29
CA ASN A 338 -18.18 16.69 19.93
C ASN A 338 -18.69 15.62 18.95
N ILE A 339 -19.69 15.96 18.12
CA ILE A 339 -20.21 15.06 17.08
C ILE A 339 -19.11 14.74 16.06
N PHE A 340 -18.38 15.75 15.58
CA PHE A 340 -17.29 15.55 14.63
C PHE A 340 -16.15 14.69 15.21
N ASN A 341 -15.80 14.90 16.48
CA ASN A 341 -14.73 14.15 17.13
C ASN A 341 -15.11 12.70 17.43
N ALA A 342 -16.35 12.45 17.84
CA ALA A 342 -16.87 11.11 18.10
C ALA A 342 -17.20 10.31 16.82
N THR A 343 -17.22 10.97 15.66
CA THR A 343 -17.33 10.31 14.36
C THR A 343 -16.10 9.44 14.08
N SER A 344 -16.32 8.16 13.76
CA SER A 344 -15.26 7.25 13.30
C SER A 344 -14.70 7.70 11.95
N PRO A 345 -13.39 7.56 11.66
CA PRO A 345 -12.81 7.87 10.35
C PRO A 345 -13.45 7.11 9.16
N TYR A 346 -14.26 6.08 9.43
CA TYR A 346 -14.93 5.24 8.44
C TYR A 346 -16.42 5.60 8.25
N ASN A 347 -16.99 6.42 9.15
CA ASN A 347 -18.28 7.06 8.97
C ASN A 347 -18.01 8.53 8.65
N THR A 348 -18.13 8.90 7.39
CA THR A 348 -17.73 10.23 6.93
C THR A 348 -18.90 11.19 6.98
N VAL A 349 -18.64 12.50 7.02
CA VAL A 349 -19.70 13.51 6.90
C VAL A 349 -20.47 13.35 5.57
N LYS A 350 -19.80 12.86 4.51
CA LYS A 350 -20.46 12.53 3.23
C LYS A 350 -21.50 11.42 3.36
N ASP A 351 -21.38 10.52 4.35
CA ASP A 351 -22.38 9.45 4.55
C ASP A 351 -23.75 9.98 4.98
N ILE A 352 -23.83 11.21 5.49
CA ILE A 352 -25.11 11.87 5.78
C ILE A 352 -25.96 11.99 4.51
N GLY A 353 -25.34 12.19 3.34
CA GLY A 353 -26.04 12.21 2.06
C GLY A 353 -26.74 10.88 1.74
N PHE A 354 -26.06 9.75 1.97
CA PHE A 354 -26.68 8.43 1.82
C PHE A 354 -27.78 8.18 2.86
N MET A 355 -27.64 8.72 4.08
CA MET A 355 -28.70 8.64 5.08
C MET A 355 -29.95 9.41 4.63
N ILE A 356 -29.79 10.64 4.13
CA ILE A 356 -30.88 11.43 3.56
C ILE A 356 -31.59 10.65 2.46
N ASP A 357 -30.84 10.04 1.55
CA ASP A 357 -31.40 9.25 0.45
C ASP A 357 -32.19 8.02 0.93
N ARG A 358 -31.71 7.30 1.95
CA ARG A 358 -32.44 6.18 2.57
C ARG A 358 -33.73 6.64 3.26
N VAL A 359 -33.70 7.81 3.93
CA VAL A 359 -34.89 8.45 4.52
C VAL A 359 -35.89 8.84 3.41
N ARG A 360 -35.42 9.36 2.28
CA ARG A 360 -36.26 9.72 1.11
C ARG A 360 -36.92 8.50 0.48
N LEU A 361 -36.20 7.39 0.31
CA LEU A 361 -36.78 6.14 -0.19
C LEU A 361 -37.87 5.61 0.77
N SER A 362 -37.61 5.68 2.08
CA SER A 362 -38.57 5.30 3.12
C SER A 362 -39.82 6.18 3.12
N LYS A 363 -39.66 7.49 2.89
CA LYS A 363 -40.77 8.44 2.75
C LYS A 363 -41.71 8.05 1.61
N GLU A 364 -41.17 7.78 0.42
CA GLU A 364 -41.98 7.40 -0.74
C GLU A 364 -42.69 6.05 -0.53
N PHE A 365 -42.03 5.10 0.14
CA PHE A 365 -42.67 3.85 0.53
C PHE A 365 -43.86 4.07 1.47
N ASP A 366 -43.67 4.83 2.54
CA ASP A 366 -44.74 5.12 3.50
C ASP A 366 -45.91 5.88 2.84
N LYS A 367 -45.60 6.82 1.95
CA LYS A 367 -46.57 7.54 1.14
C LYS A 367 -47.38 6.59 0.24
N SER A 368 -46.71 5.61 -0.38
CA SER A 368 -47.39 4.61 -1.21
C SER A 368 -48.36 3.71 -0.42
N LEU A 369 -48.16 3.59 0.90
CA LEU A 369 -49.06 2.88 1.81
C LEU A 369 -50.18 3.78 2.37
N GLY A 370 -50.28 5.04 1.95
CA GLY A 370 -51.27 6.00 2.45
C GLY A 370 -51.00 6.49 3.87
N LYS A 371 -49.79 6.32 4.41
CA LYS A 371 -49.45 6.81 5.75
C LYS A 371 -49.15 8.31 5.72
N ASN A 372 -49.67 9.05 6.70
CA ASN A 372 -49.50 10.50 6.79
C ASN A 372 -48.29 10.90 7.67
N ASN A 373 -47.11 10.37 7.35
CA ASN A 373 -45.87 10.59 8.11
C ASN A 373 -44.90 11.59 7.44
N GLU A 374 -45.31 12.24 6.34
CA GLU A 374 -44.40 13.04 5.49
C GLU A 374 -43.59 14.08 6.27
N LYS A 375 -44.23 14.78 7.23
CA LYS A 375 -43.56 15.77 8.09
C LYS A 375 -42.41 15.18 8.91
N VAL A 376 -42.55 13.95 9.41
CA VAL A 376 -41.50 13.28 10.21
C VAL A 376 -40.25 13.07 9.36
N TYR A 377 -40.41 12.63 8.11
CA TYR A 377 -39.32 12.46 7.16
C TYR A 377 -38.67 13.79 6.77
N ASP A 378 -39.48 14.81 6.47
CA ASP A 378 -38.98 16.12 6.06
C ASP A 378 -38.19 16.81 7.18
N ASN A 379 -38.65 16.68 8.43
CA ASN A 379 -37.92 17.16 9.61
C ASN A 379 -36.58 16.44 9.77
N ALA A 380 -36.56 15.10 9.62
CA ALA A 380 -35.33 14.32 9.72
C ALA A 380 -34.32 14.72 8.62
N ILE A 381 -34.79 14.86 7.37
CA ILE A 381 -33.96 15.28 6.23
C ILE A 381 -33.38 16.67 6.49
N ALA A 382 -34.19 17.64 6.89
CA ALA A 382 -33.73 19.00 7.15
C ALA A 382 -32.69 19.07 8.30
N LYS A 383 -32.86 18.27 9.35
CA LYS A 383 -31.87 18.15 10.44
C LYS A 383 -30.57 17.48 9.98
N LEU A 384 -30.65 16.44 9.14
CA LEU A 384 -29.48 15.80 8.54
C LEU A 384 -28.73 16.76 7.60
N GLU A 385 -29.45 17.52 6.76
CA GLU A 385 -28.87 18.57 5.91
C GLU A 385 -28.13 19.62 6.76
N TYR A 386 -28.73 20.08 7.86
CA TYR A 386 -28.08 20.98 8.82
C TYR A 386 -26.77 20.39 9.37
N LEU A 387 -26.79 19.13 9.85
CA LEU A 387 -25.59 18.46 10.36
C LEU A 387 -24.52 18.37 9.28
N SER A 388 -24.88 17.98 8.06
CA SER A 388 -23.95 17.88 6.93
C SER A 388 -23.25 19.22 6.67
N VAL A 389 -23.99 20.33 6.62
CA VAL A 389 -23.44 21.67 6.41
C VAL A 389 -22.53 22.08 7.58
N LYS A 390 -23.02 22.00 8.82
CA LYS A 390 -22.27 22.48 10.00
C LYS A 390 -21.02 21.65 10.28
N LEU A 391 -21.08 20.33 10.13
CA LEU A 391 -19.94 19.44 10.31
C LEU A 391 -18.91 19.63 9.19
N ASN A 392 -19.34 19.81 7.94
CA ASN A 392 -18.43 20.13 6.85
C ASN A 392 -17.72 21.46 7.10
N ASP A 393 -18.44 22.52 7.45
CA ASP A 393 -17.85 23.84 7.73
C ASP A 393 -16.85 23.78 8.89
N PHE A 394 -17.24 23.14 10.00
CA PHE A 394 -16.38 22.96 11.16
C PHE A 394 -15.11 22.17 10.82
N GLY A 395 -15.27 21.04 10.12
CA GLY A 395 -14.16 20.18 9.75
C GLY A 395 -13.20 20.87 8.77
N HIS A 396 -13.70 21.59 7.76
CA HIS A 396 -12.85 22.34 6.84
C HIS A 396 -12.07 23.45 7.54
N LYS A 397 -12.72 24.25 8.41
CA LYS A 397 -12.04 25.29 9.21
C LYS A 397 -10.97 24.69 10.13
N THR A 398 -11.29 23.58 10.80
CA THR A 398 -10.35 22.89 11.67
C THR A 398 -9.16 22.35 10.90
N LEU A 399 -9.41 21.76 9.72
CA LEU A 399 -8.37 21.23 8.86
C LEU A 399 -7.46 22.34 8.33
N LEU A 400 -8.04 23.44 7.84
CA LEU A 400 -7.28 24.59 7.35
C LEU A 400 -6.38 25.18 8.44
N LYS A 401 -6.89 25.34 9.66
CA LYS A 401 -6.11 25.79 10.83
C LYS A 401 -4.96 24.84 11.17
N LYS A 402 -5.12 23.53 10.97
CA LYS A 402 -4.06 22.55 11.23
C LYS A 402 -3.02 22.54 10.10
N CYS A 403 -3.45 22.74 8.86
CA CYS A 403 -2.57 22.89 7.72
C CYS A 403 -1.73 24.18 7.77
N SER A 404 -2.20 25.23 8.45
CA SER A 404 -1.48 26.51 8.59
C SER A 404 -0.41 26.51 9.69
N ALA A 405 -0.25 25.42 10.44
CA ALA A 405 0.84 25.29 11.40
C ALA A 405 2.19 25.31 10.68
N ASP A 406 3.27 25.67 11.37
CA ASP A 406 4.60 25.62 10.77
C ASP A 406 5.20 24.21 10.84
N TYR A 407 5.40 23.61 9.67
CA TYR A 407 6.02 22.28 9.51
C TYR A 407 7.55 22.35 9.34
N ASP A 408 8.11 23.53 9.05
CA ASP A 408 9.54 23.73 8.81
C ASP A 408 10.34 23.71 10.13
N GLU A 409 9.78 24.25 11.22
CA GLU A 409 10.45 24.37 12.52
C GLU A 409 10.31 23.13 13.44
N VAL A 410 9.58 22.10 13.01
CA VAL A 410 9.35 20.89 13.81
C VAL A 410 10.23 19.72 13.35
N ASN A 411 10.62 18.87 14.29
CA ASN A 411 11.35 17.64 13.97
C ASN A 411 10.46 16.64 13.20
N VAL A 412 11.11 15.66 12.56
CA VAL A 412 10.44 14.67 11.70
C VAL A 412 9.32 13.91 12.43
N LEU A 413 9.52 13.52 13.69
CA LEU A 413 8.53 12.74 14.46
C LEU A 413 7.26 13.56 14.73
N VAL A 414 7.42 14.81 15.16
CA VAL A 414 6.31 15.74 15.40
C VAL A 414 5.59 16.05 14.09
N ARG A 415 6.35 16.30 13.02
CA ARG A 415 5.81 16.54 11.68
C ARG A 415 4.91 15.39 11.21
N ASN A 416 5.39 14.15 11.34
CA ASN A 416 4.64 12.95 10.96
C ASN A 416 3.34 12.82 11.76
N SER A 417 3.39 13.11 13.06
CA SER A 417 2.20 13.07 13.92
C SER A 417 1.17 14.15 13.55
N MET A 418 1.61 15.36 13.20
CA MET A 418 0.73 16.44 12.73
C MET A 418 0.02 16.06 11.42
N VAL A 419 0.76 15.42 10.50
CA VAL A 419 0.24 14.98 9.19
C VAL A 419 -0.74 13.83 9.34
N SER A 420 -0.46 12.87 10.22
CA SER A 420 -1.40 11.80 10.62
C SER A 420 -2.72 12.39 11.11
N TYR A 421 -2.65 13.40 11.98
CA TYR A 421 -3.84 14.08 12.49
C TYR A 421 -4.64 14.75 11.37
N ILE A 422 -3.97 15.41 10.41
CA ILE A 422 -4.62 15.95 9.20
C ILE A 422 -5.26 14.83 8.38
N GLY A 423 -4.58 13.71 8.18
CA GLY A 423 -5.11 12.53 7.50
C GLY A 423 -6.38 12.00 8.16
N SER A 424 -6.42 11.94 9.50
CA SER A 424 -7.60 11.53 10.27
C SER A 424 -8.79 12.48 10.09
N LEU A 425 -8.55 13.80 10.22
CA LEU A 425 -9.59 14.82 10.00
C LEU A 425 -10.10 14.83 8.56
N SER A 426 -9.19 14.67 7.59
CA SER A 426 -9.48 14.58 6.17
C SER A 426 -10.38 13.38 5.86
N LYS A 427 -10.10 12.21 6.45
CA LYS A 427 -10.95 11.00 6.33
C LYS A 427 -12.37 11.26 6.85
N LYS A 428 -12.52 11.91 8.00
CA LYS A 428 -13.84 12.27 8.56
C LYS A 428 -14.66 13.16 7.63
N LEU A 429 -14.01 14.06 6.89
CA LEU A 429 -14.64 14.89 5.86
C LEU A 429 -14.98 14.14 4.56
N GLY A 430 -14.62 12.85 4.47
CA GLY A 430 -14.92 12.01 3.31
C GLY A 430 -13.93 12.17 2.16
N PHE A 431 -12.73 12.66 2.43
CA PHE A 431 -11.61 12.49 1.51
C PHE A 431 -11.06 11.07 1.65
N SER A 432 -10.79 10.41 0.53
CA SER A 432 -10.12 9.10 0.54
C SER A 432 -8.67 9.21 1.05
N SER A 433 -8.15 10.44 1.04
CA SER A 433 -6.74 10.72 0.85
C SER A 433 -6.30 12.13 1.22
N ILE A 434 -5.10 12.28 1.83
CA ILE A 434 -4.50 13.61 2.04
C ILE A 434 -4.21 14.31 0.71
N PHE A 435 -3.92 13.57 -0.37
CA PHE A 435 -3.71 14.12 -1.70
C PHE A 435 -5.02 14.59 -2.35
N GLU A 436 -6.13 13.91 -2.06
CA GLU A 436 -7.45 14.36 -2.52
C GLU A 436 -7.85 15.64 -1.79
N MET A 437 -7.57 15.70 -0.49
CA MET A 437 -7.71 16.90 0.31
C MET A 437 -6.83 18.04 -0.21
N ASP A 438 -5.54 17.79 -0.45
CA ASP A 438 -4.60 18.78 -0.98
C ASP A 438 -5.09 19.39 -2.30
N LYS A 439 -5.53 18.54 -3.25
CA LYS A 439 -6.13 19.00 -4.52
C LYS A 439 -7.37 19.87 -4.30
N CYS A 440 -8.25 19.44 -3.39
CA CYS A 440 -9.47 20.19 -3.07
C CYS A 440 -9.14 21.55 -2.43
N PHE A 441 -8.23 21.57 -1.46
CA PHE A 441 -7.89 22.75 -0.68
C PHE A 441 -7.09 23.75 -1.50
N SER A 442 -6.14 23.29 -2.32
CA SER A 442 -5.40 24.16 -3.26
C SER A 442 -6.32 24.89 -4.24
N LYS A 443 -7.45 24.28 -4.62
CA LYS A 443 -8.44 24.92 -5.49
C LYS A 443 -9.39 25.85 -4.74
N LYS A 444 -9.80 25.48 -3.53
CA LYS A 444 -10.88 26.15 -2.78
C LYS A 444 -10.39 27.27 -1.85
N TYR A 445 -9.16 27.19 -1.37
CA TYR A 445 -8.56 28.11 -0.39
C TYR A 445 -7.20 28.61 -0.92
N PRO A 446 -7.14 29.76 -1.63
CA PRO A 446 -5.89 30.26 -2.20
C PRO A 446 -4.74 30.39 -1.18
N GLU A 447 -5.05 30.76 0.05
CA GLU A 447 -4.10 30.88 1.17
C GLU A 447 -3.41 29.56 1.53
N TYR A 448 -4.08 28.41 1.32
CA TYR A 448 -3.51 27.10 1.58
C TYR A 448 -2.27 26.81 0.73
N ASN A 449 -2.18 27.40 -0.47
CA ASN A 449 -1.03 27.23 -1.35
C ASN A 449 0.26 27.85 -0.79
N ASN A 450 0.14 28.75 0.20
CA ASN A 450 1.28 29.40 0.84
C ASN A 450 1.70 28.71 2.16
N TYR A 451 0.99 27.67 2.61
CA TYR A 451 1.31 26.99 3.87
C TYR A 451 2.52 26.07 3.71
N SER A 452 3.37 25.97 4.75
CA SER A 452 4.60 25.16 4.69
C SER A 452 4.31 23.67 4.47
N ILE A 453 3.14 23.18 4.87
CA ILE A 453 2.70 21.80 4.61
C ILE A 453 2.73 21.42 3.12
N LYS A 454 2.55 22.37 2.19
CA LYS A 454 2.60 22.12 0.74
C LYS A 454 3.94 21.55 0.28
N LYS A 455 5.05 21.99 0.87
CA LYS A 455 6.40 21.48 0.57
C LYS A 455 6.52 19.99 0.91
N TYR A 456 5.83 19.57 1.95
CA TYR A 456 5.90 18.21 2.47
C TYR A 456 4.96 17.23 1.77
N MET A 457 3.95 17.71 1.04
CA MET A 457 3.02 16.84 0.32
C MET A 457 3.70 15.93 -0.72
N GLU A 458 4.73 16.42 -1.43
CA GLU A 458 5.52 15.58 -2.34
C GLU A 458 6.38 14.56 -1.57
N ILE A 459 6.95 14.95 -0.42
CA ILE A 459 7.69 14.01 0.43
C ILE A 459 6.78 12.88 0.93
N PHE A 460 5.54 13.19 1.33
CA PHE A 460 4.57 12.16 1.75
C PHE A 460 4.09 11.27 0.61
N LYS A 461 4.14 11.77 -0.62
CA LYS A 461 3.82 10.98 -1.83
C LYS A 461 4.88 9.94 -2.14
N GLU A 462 6.14 10.28 -1.88
CA GLU A 462 7.27 9.36 -2.03
C GLU A 462 7.39 8.37 -0.85
N ASN A 463 6.83 8.72 0.31
CA ASN A 463 6.92 7.96 1.56
C ASN A 463 5.52 7.64 2.11
N PRO A 464 4.82 6.67 1.50
CA PRO A 464 3.42 6.38 1.80
C PRO A 464 3.18 5.95 3.24
N GLU A 465 4.18 5.49 3.97
CA GLU A 465 4.09 5.20 5.41
C GLU A 465 3.63 6.41 6.23
N PHE A 466 4.03 7.63 5.85
CA PHE A 466 3.64 8.85 6.56
C PHE A 466 2.19 9.27 6.30
N TYR A 467 1.56 8.65 5.31
CA TYR A 467 0.19 8.95 4.91
C TYR A 467 -0.86 8.12 5.68
N PHE A 468 -0.48 6.93 6.17
CA PHE A 468 -1.43 6.01 6.81
C PHE A 468 -1.48 6.08 8.32
N VAL A 469 -0.46 6.67 8.95
CA VAL A 469 -0.49 7.04 10.38
C VAL A 469 -1.66 7.98 10.63
#